data_AF-A0A2H6GTY3-F1
#
_entry.id   AF-A0A2H6GTY3-F1
#
_cell.length_a   1.000
_cell.length_b   1.000
_cell.length_c   1.000
_cell.angle_alpha   90.00
_cell.angle_beta   90.00
_cell.angle_gamma   90.00
#
_symmetry.space_group_name_H-M   'P 1'
#
loop_
_entity.id
_entity.type
_entity.pdbx_description
1 polymer ?
#
loop_
_entity_poly.entity_id
_entity_poly.type
_entity_poly.pdbx_seq_one_letter_code
_entity_poly.pdbx_strand_id
1 'polypeptide(L)'
;MKTYRPFDQIYGKRVIVIGGGAQVSQVVLGAVTEADRHNLRGERISIDTIPLVGEEKLAEAVRAVGRLHRASALVLAGSIMGGGVVDAVKELREEHGIPVISLNMAGGVPDVSDLIVTDPVQAGVMAVMAVSDTARFDIKKSGKKRF
;
A
#
# COMPACT_ATOMS: atom_id res chain seq x y z
N MET A 1 -36.21 1.66 -11.46
CA MET A 1 -34.86 2.15 -11.09
C MET A 1 -33.93 0.95 -11.01
N LYS A 2 -32.76 0.97 -11.66
CA LYS A 2 -31.82 -0.17 -11.66
C LYS A 2 -30.90 -0.04 -10.43
N THR A 3 -30.95 -1.01 -9.53
CA THR A 3 -30.09 -1.06 -8.33
C THR A 3 -28.77 -1.77 -8.66
N TYR A 4 -27.65 -1.19 -8.25
CA TYR A 4 -26.32 -1.76 -8.42
C TYR A 4 -25.76 -2.20 -7.07
N ARG A 5 -24.91 -3.23 -7.09
CA ARG A 5 -24.12 -3.59 -5.90
C ARG A 5 -23.11 -2.48 -5.60
N PRO A 6 -22.88 -2.15 -4.31
CA PRO A 6 -21.90 -1.13 -3.92
C PRO A 6 -20.46 -1.58 -4.24
N PHE A 7 -19.53 -0.61 -4.30
CA PHE A 7 -18.15 -0.86 -4.73
C PHE A 7 -17.37 -1.79 -3.78
N ASP A 8 -17.67 -1.78 -2.50
CA ASP A 8 -17.11 -2.70 -1.50
C ASP A 8 -17.46 -4.17 -1.80
N GLN A 9 -18.67 -4.46 -2.31
CA GLN A 9 -19.05 -5.83 -2.68
C GLN A 9 -18.42 -6.32 -3.99
N ILE A 10 -18.02 -5.40 -4.88
CA ILE A 10 -17.44 -5.75 -6.18
C ILE A 10 -15.91 -5.72 -6.13
N TYR A 11 -15.35 -4.59 -5.71
CA TYR A 11 -13.93 -4.28 -5.72
C TYR A 11 -13.29 -4.30 -4.32
N GLY A 12 -14.08 -4.26 -3.25
CA GLY A 12 -13.60 -4.46 -1.88
C GLY A 12 -12.60 -3.41 -1.39
N LYS A 13 -11.63 -3.84 -0.59
CA LYS A 13 -10.55 -2.99 -0.06
C LYS A 13 -9.53 -2.70 -1.17
N ARG A 14 -8.77 -1.61 -1.06
CA ARG A 14 -7.78 -1.21 -2.06
C ARG A 14 -6.40 -1.12 -1.43
N VAL A 15 -5.44 -1.82 -2.03
CA VAL A 15 -4.01 -1.59 -1.79
C VAL A 15 -3.51 -0.66 -2.88
N ILE A 16 -2.88 0.45 -2.48
CA ILE A 16 -2.35 1.46 -3.40
C ILE A 16 -0.85 1.27 -3.53
N VAL A 17 -0.30 1.30 -4.74
CA VAL A 17 1.14 1.18 -4.99
C VAL A 17 1.65 2.39 -5.76
N ILE A 18 2.62 3.12 -5.21
CA ILE A 18 3.17 4.35 -5.79
C ILE A 18 4.70 4.28 -5.82
N GLY A 19 5.31 4.70 -6.92
CA GLY A 19 6.76 4.93 -7.00
C GLY A 19 7.36 4.64 -8.37
N GLY A 20 8.60 4.17 -8.41
CA GLY A 20 9.32 3.87 -9.65
C GLY A 20 8.69 2.69 -10.40
N GLY A 21 8.46 2.82 -11.71
CA GLY A 21 7.67 1.85 -12.48
C GLY A 21 8.16 0.40 -12.41
N ALA A 22 9.48 0.19 -12.33
CA ALA A 22 10.06 -1.15 -12.18
C ALA A 22 9.72 -1.76 -10.80
N GLN A 23 9.95 -1.01 -9.72
CA GLN A 23 9.63 -1.46 -8.36
C GLN A 23 8.13 -1.62 -8.16
N VAL A 24 7.31 -0.68 -8.66
CA VAL A 24 5.84 -0.77 -8.63
C VAL A 24 5.38 -2.08 -9.27
N SER A 25 5.90 -2.42 -10.46
CA SER A 25 5.53 -3.66 -11.15
C SER A 25 5.82 -4.91 -10.32
N GLN A 26 6.96 -4.96 -9.62
CA GLN A 26 7.32 -6.08 -8.76
C GLN A 26 6.43 -6.20 -7.51
N VAL A 27 6.11 -5.07 -6.87
CA VAL A 27 5.13 -5.05 -5.77
C VAL A 27 3.77 -5.53 -6.24
N VAL A 28 3.33 -5.06 -7.41
CA VAL A 28 2.04 -5.41 -7.99
C VAL A 28 1.95 -6.89 -8.31
N LEU A 29 3.03 -7.50 -8.80
CA LEU A 29 3.08 -8.95 -9.02
C LEU A 29 2.70 -9.71 -7.73
N GLY A 30 3.39 -9.45 -6.63
CA GLY A 30 3.10 -10.13 -5.36
C GLY A 30 1.73 -9.80 -4.80
N ALA A 31 1.31 -8.54 -4.88
CA ALA A 31 0.02 -8.10 -4.38
C ALA A 31 -1.14 -8.72 -5.18
N VAL A 32 -1.06 -8.78 -6.51
CA VAL A 32 -2.10 -9.41 -7.33
C VAL A 32 -2.17 -10.91 -7.06
N THR A 33 -1.02 -11.59 -6.97
CA THR A 33 -0.99 -13.03 -6.65
C THR A 33 -1.65 -13.35 -5.31
N GLU A 34 -1.37 -12.58 -4.27
CA GLU A 34 -1.99 -12.81 -2.96
C GLU A 34 -3.47 -12.40 -2.96
N ALA A 35 -3.81 -11.27 -3.60
CA ALA A 35 -5.20 -10.81 -3.69
C ALA A 35 -6.08 -11.83 -4.42
N ASP A 36 -5.60 -12.46 -5.49
CA ASP A 36 -6.35 -13.47 -6.24
C ASP A 36 -6.73 -14.67 -5.34
N ARG A 37 -5.76 -15.17 -4.56
CA ARG A 37 -5.99 -16.25 -3.59
C ARG A 37 -7.07 -15.89 -2.55
N HIS A 38 -7.06 -14.66 -2.05
CA HIS A 38 -8.06 -14.16 -1.11
C HIS A 38 -9.43 -13.95 -1.77
N ASN A 39 -9.43 -13.40 -2.99
CA ASN A 39 -10.64 -13.08 -3.76
C ASN A 39 -11.43 -14.33 -4.14
N LEU A 40 -10.74 -15.42 -4.50
CA LEU A 40 -11.37 -16.73 -4.77
C LEU A 40 -12.09 -17.33 -3.55
N ARG A 41 -11.76 -16.88 -2.33
CA ARG A 41 -12.35 -17.36 -1.07
C ARG A 41 -13.42 -16.44 -0.51
N GLY A 42 -13.84 -15.43 -1.28
CA GLY A 42 -14.97 -14.55 -0.95
C GLY A 42 -14.58 -13.18 -0.41
N GLU A 43 -13.31 -12.92 -0.09
CA GLU A 43 -12.84 -11.55 0.14
C GLU A 43 -12.82 -10.75 -1.17
N ARG A 44 -12.65 -9.43 -1.07
CA ARG A 44 -12.45 -8.55 -2.21
C ARG A 44 -11.35 -7.56 -1.89
N ILE A 45 -10.25 -7.64 -2.63
CA ILE A 45 -9.09 -6.76 -2.53
C ILE A 45 -8.66 -6.43 -3.95
N SER A 46 -8.61 -5.14 -4.29
CA SER A 46 -8.08 -4.63 -5.55
C SER A 46 -6.71 -3.98 -5.35
N ILE A 47 -5.89 -4.04 -6.40
CA ILE A 47 -4.56 -3.43 -6.42
C ILE A 47 -4.58 -2.29 -7.43
N ASP A 48 -4.34 -1.08 -6.95
CA ASP A 48 -4.38 0.14 -7.76
C ASP A 48 -3.01 0.80 -7.73
N THR A 49 -2.51 1.25 -8.88
CA THR A 49 -1.08 1.56 -9.01
C THR A 49 -0.88 2.78 -9.88
N ILE A 50 0.16 3.56 -9.58
CA ILE A 50 0.61 4.65 -10.45
C ILE A 50 2.14 4.78 -10.38
N PRO A 51 2.84 4.70 -11.53
CA PRO A 51 4.26 5.03 -11.57
C PRO A 51 4.44 6.54 -11.46
N LEU A 52 5.18 6.99 -10.44
CA LEU A 52 5.40 8.40 -10.17
C LEU A 52 6.80 8.62 -9.59
N VAL A 53 7.46 9.70 -10.00
CA VAL A 53 8.79 10.11 -9.51
C VAL A 53 8.81 11.62 -9.25
N GLY A 54 9.74 12.05 -8.41
CA GLY A 54 9.88 13.43 -7.95
C GLY A 54 9.19 13.65 -6.60
N GLU A 55 9.89 14.32 -5.68
CA GLU A 55 9.49 14.46 -4.28
C GLU A 55 8.11 15.10 -4.10
N GLU A 56 7.88 16.25 -4.75
CA GLU A 56 6.62 17.00 -4.66
C GLU A 56 5.44 16.17 -5.15
N LYS A 57 5.56 15.58 -6.34
CA LYS A 57 4.52 14.71 -6.93
C LYS A 57 4.22 13.50 -6.06
N LEU A 58 5.26 12.86 -5.50
CA LEU A 58 5.09 11.74 -4.59
C LEU A 58 4.36 12.17 -3.31
N ALA A 59 4.74 13.30 -2.71
CA ALA A 59 4.10 13.80 -1.51
C ALA A 59 2.61 14.13 -1.73
N GLU A 60 2.27 14.78 -2.85
CA GLU A 60 0.89 15.04 -3.24
C GLU A 60 0.09 13.75 -3.44
N ALA A 61 0.67 12.76 -4.13
CA ALA A 61 0.02 11.48 -4.38
C ALA A 61 -0.22 10.71 -3.08
N VAL A 62 0.74 10.70 -2.15
CA VAL A 62 0.59 10.09 -0.82
C VAL A 62 -0.56 10.74 -0.05
N ARG A 63 -0.62 12.07 0.03
CA ARG A 63 -1.75 12.78 0.68
C ARG A 63 -3.09 12.46 0.02
N ALA A 64 -3.11 12.36 -1.31
CA ALA A 64 -4.33 12.04 -2.04
C ALA A 64 -4.89 10.64 -1.72
N VAL A 65 -4.07 9.70 -1.22
CA VAL A 65 -4.55 8.38 -0.76
C VAL A 65 -5.53 8.52 0.41
N GLY A 66 -5.37 9.52 1.29
CA GLY A 66 -6.24 9.72 2.46
C GLY A 66 -7.71 9.98 2.10
N ARG A 67 -7.97 10.50 0.90
CA ARG A 67 -9.32 10.76 0.37
C ARG A 67 -9.78 9.73 -0.67
N LEU A 68 -9.02 8.65 -0.86
CA LEU A 68 -9.32 7.62 -1.85
C LEU A 68 -10.26 6.57 -1.23
N HIS A 69 -11.50 6.53 -1.70
CA HIS A 69 -12.52 5.62 -1.17
C HIS A 69 -12.05 4.14 -1.22
N ARG A 70 -12.20 3.42 -0.10
CA ARG A 70 -11.78 2.04 0.15
C ARG A 70 -10.27 1.79 0.23
N ALA A 71 -9.42 2.83 0.24
CA ALA A 71 -8.00 2.66 0.53
C ALA A 71 -7.81 1.98 1.89
N SER A 72 -6.98 0.95 1.94
CA SER A 72 -6.72 0.20 3.18
C SER A 72 -5.23 -0.02 3.46
N ALA A 73 -4.36 0.18 2.46
CA ALA A 73 -2.91 0.23 2.65
C ALA A 73 -2.27 1.00 1.49
N LEU A 74 -1.08 1.57 1.75
CA LEU A 74 -0.21 2.15 0.73
C LEU A 74 1.14 1.42 0.73
N VAL A 75 1.66 1.12 -0.46
CA VAL A 75 3.03 0.64 -0.66
C VAL A 75 3.83 1.69 -1.45
N LEU A 76 4.93 2.14 -0.86
CA LEU A 76 5.89 3.04 -1.50
C LEU A 76 7.07 2.23 -2.07
N ALA A 77 7.14 2.21 -3.40
CA ALA A 77 8.03 1.36 -4.17
C ALA A 77 9.09 2.19 -4.92
N GLY A 78 10.26 2.37 -4.34
CA GLY A 78 11.34 3.15 -4.95
C GLY A 78 12.71 2.83 -4.36
N SER A 79 13.75 3.45 -4.92
CA SER A 79 15.14 3.33 -4.44
C SER A 79 15.53 4.46 -3.49
N ILE A 80 14.86 5.61 -3.56
CA ILE A 80 15.06 6.74 -2.65
C ILE A 80 13.77 7.56 -2.52
N MET A 81 13.32 7.82 -1.29
CA MET A 81 12.23 8.76 -0.99
C MET A 81 12.47 9.45 0.36
N GLY A 82 12.30 10.76 0.39
CA GLY A 82 12.58 11.60 1.56
C GLY A 82 11.85 12.93 1.48
N GLY A 83 12.30 13.91 2.27
CA GLY A 83 11.75 15.28 2.26
C GLY A 83 10.24 15.30 2.51
N GLY A 84 9.49 16.04 1.69
CA GLY A 84 8.05 16.20 1.83
C GLY A 84 7.23 14.90 1.77
N VAL A 85 7.80 13.82 1.21
CA VAL A 85 7.15 12.50 1.22
C VAL A 85 7.10 11.93 2.64
N VAL A 86 8.11 12.21 3.47
CA VAL A 86 8.15 11.77 4.88
C VAL A 86 6.99 12.36 5.66
N ASP A 87 6.74 13.65 5.48
CA ASP A 87 5.64 14.35 6.17
C ASP A 87 4.29 13.85 5.66
N ALA A 88 4.14 13.70 4.34
CA ALA A 88 2.93 13.13 3.74
C ALA A 88 2.61 11.71 4.26
N VAL A 89 3.64 10.86 4.49
CA VAL A 89 3.46 9.53 5.07
C VAL A 89 2.98 9.60 6.52
N LYS A 90 3.53 10.51 7.33
CA LYS A 90 3.07 10.71 8.71
C LYS A 90 1.62 11.18 8.73
N GLU A 91 1.30 12.22 7.97
CA GLU A 91 -0.07 12.76 7.83
C GLU A 91 -1.06 11.64 7.43
N LEU A 92 -0.72 10.83 6.41
CA LEU A 92 -1.58 9.74 5.95
C LEU A 92 -1.84 8.70 7.06
N ARG A 93 -0.81 8.35 7.83
CA ARG A 93 -0.93 7.36 8.91
C ARG A 93 -1.70 7.91 10.10
N GLU A 94 -1.41 9.14 10.51
CA GLU A 94 -1.96 9.78 11.71
C GLU A 94 -3.40 10.25 11.49
N GLU A 95 -3.70 10.88 10.35
CA GLU A 95 -5.01 11.47 10.08
C GLU A 95 -6.01 10.47 9.49
N HIS A 96 -5.54 9.53 8.66
CA HIS A 96 -6.41 8.59 7.95
C HIS A 96 -6.31 7.15 8.45
N GLY A 97 -5.34 6.84 9.31
CA GLY A 97 -5.14 5.47 9.82
C GLY A 97 -4.76 4.46 8.74
N ILE A 98 -4.29 4.91 7.56
CA ILE A 98 -3.91 4.04 6.45
C ILE A 98 -2.46 3.58 6.68
N PRO A 99 -2.21 2.27 6.85
CA PRO A 99 -0.87 1.76 7.04
C PRO A 99 -0.01 1.94 5.78
N VAL A 100 1.27 2.24 5.98
CA VAL A 100 2.24 2.46 4.91
C VAL A 100 3.36 1.42 4.99
N ILE A 101 3.59 0.74 3.88
CA ILE A 101 4.68 -0.21 3.67
C ILE A 101 5.67 0.44 2.72
N SER A 102 6.96 0.47 3.08
CA SER A 102 8.01 0.95 2.18
C SER A 102 8.92 -0.19 1.77
N LEU A 103 9.47 -0.10 0.57
CA LEU A 103 10.68 -0.86 0.27
C LEU A 103 11.84 -0.41 1.15
N ASN A 104 12.82 -1.30 1.34
CA ASN A 104 14.10 -0.94 1.93
C ASN A 104 14.89 -0.04 0.98
N MET A 105 14.66 1.27 1.10
CA MET A 105 15.15 2.30 0.19
C MET A 105 15.97 3.37 0.93
N ALA A 106 16.69 4.22 0.20
CA ALA A 106 17.36 5.38 0.79
C ALA A 106 16.38 6.51 1.15
N GLY A 107 16.79 7.42 2.03
CA GLY A 107 15.98 8.54 2.50
C GLY A 107 15.18 8.23 3.76
N GLY A 108 14.28 9.14 4.14
CA GLY A 108 13.60 9.10 5.44
C GLY A 108 12.26 8.36 5.46
N VAL A 109 11.71 7.97 4.30
CA VAL A 109 10.41 7.27 4.23
C VAL A 109 10.38 5.94 5.00
N PRO A 110 11.42 5.07 4.95
CA PRO A 110 11.44 3.85 5.73
C PRO A 110 11.29 4.08 7.23
N ASP A 111 11.86 5.15 7.77
CA ASP A 111 11.85 5.42 9.21
C ASP A 111 10.46 5.80 9.75
N VAL A 112 9.56 6.23 8.86
CA VAL A 112 8.19 6.65 9.18
C VAL A 112 7.11 5.71 8.65
N SER A 113 7.51 4.59 8.03
CA SER A 113 6.60 3.55 7.55
C SER A 113 6.25 2.55 8.65
N ASP A 114 5.11 1.88 8.54
CA ASP A 114 4.69 0.83 9.47
C ASP A 114 5.52 -0.45 9.30
N LEU A 115 5.96 -0.72 8.07
CA LEU A 115 6.70 -1.91 7.70
C LEU A 115 7.73 -1.58 6.61
N ILE A 116 8.93 -2.15 6.75
CA ILE A 116 10.00 -2.03 5.76
C ILE A 116 10.29 -3.43 5.20
N VAL A 117 10.17 -3.60 3.89
CA VAL A 117 10.38 -4.89 3.22
C VAL A 117 11.42 -4.75 2.13
N THR A 118 12.40 -5.64 2.10
CA THR A 118 13.49 -5.58 1.12
C THR A 118 13.06 -6.11 -0.25
N ASP A 119 12.38 -7.25 -0.27
CA ASP A 119 11.88 -7.86 -1.50
C ASP A 119 10.56 -7.20 -1.95
N PRO A 120 10.49 -6.62 -3.16
CA PRO A 120 9.29 -5.93 -3.61
C PRO A 120 8.09 -6.87 -3.80
N VAL A 121 8.30 -8.12 -4.24
CA VAL A 121 7.21 -9.08 -4.41
C VAL A 121 6.59 -9.40 -3.04
N GLN A 122 7.43 -9.69 -2.05
CA GLN A 122 7.01 -9.91 -0.67
C GLN A 122 6.30 -8.69 -0.08
N ALA A 123 6.75 -7.47 -0.39
CA ALA A 123 6.07 -6.25 0.06
C ALA A 123 4.62 -6.20 -0.43
N GLY A 124 4.37 -6.61 -1.68
CA GLY A 124 3.04 -6.73 -2.24
C GLY A 124 2.17 -7.78 -1.55
N VAL A 125 2.73 -8.98 -1.31
CA VAL A 125 2.04 -10.06 -0.58
C VAL A 125 1.67 -9.58 0.83
N MET A 126 2.63 -9.00 1.56
CA MET A 126 2.41 -8.52 2.93
C MET A 126 1.39 -7.38 2.98
N ALA A 127 1.31 -6.52 1.97
CA ALA A 127 0.29 -5.48 1.88
C ALA A 127 -1.13 -6.05 1.79
N VAL A 128 -1.33 -7.10 1.00
CA VAL A 128 -2.63 -7.80 0.92
C VAL A 128 -2.94 -8.54 2.22
N MET A 129 -1.96 -9.26 2.76
CA MET A 129 -2.15 -9.96 4.04
C MET A 129 -2.49 -8.99 5.18
N ALA A 130 -1.97 -7.76 5.16
CA ALA A 130 -2.25 -6.75 6.18
C ALA A 130 -3.68 -6.20 6.13
N VAL A 131 -4.34 -6.24 4.98
CA VAL A 131 -5.71 -5.73 4.80
C VAL A 131 -6.77 -6.83 4.75
N SER A 132 -6.34 -8.09 4.61
CA SER A 132 -7.23 -9.25 4.63
C SER A 132 -7.83 -9.49 6.02
N ASP A 133 -9.10 -9.92 6.06
CA ASP A 133 -9.77 -10.30 7.31
C ASP A 133 -9.47 -11.75 7.73
N THR A 134 -9.02 -12.59 6.80
CA THR A 134 -8.73 -14.01 7.03
C THR A 134 -7.24 -14.30 7.28
N ALA A 135 -6.35 -13.36 6.98
CA ALA A 135 -4.94 -13.49 7.29
C ALA A 135 -4.67 -13.25 8.78
N ARG A 136 -3.75 -14.02 9.37
CA ARG A 136 -3.29 -13.81 10.77
C ARG A 136 -2.23 -12.70 10.88
N PHE A 137 -1.81 -12.11 9.77
CA PHE A 137 -0.77 -11.10 9.76
C PHE A 137 -1.35 -9.75 10.20
N ASP A 138 -0.75 -9.17 11.23
CA ASP A 138 -1.13 -7.86 11.74
C ASP A 138 0.10 -6.95 11.71
N ILE A 139 0.03 -5.92 10.87
CA ILE A 139 1.12 -4.96 10.68
C ILE A 139 1.42 -4.20 11.98
N LYS A 140 0.39 -3.93 12.81
CA LYS A 140 0.55 -3.23 14.10
C LYS A 140 1.29 -4.09 15.12
N LYS A 141 1.13 -5.41 15.06
CA LYS A 141 1.86 -6.36 15.93
C LYS A 141 3.29 -6.64 15.46
N SER A 142 3.57 -6.38 14.19
CA SER A 142 4.89 -6.62 13.60
C SER A 142 5.90 -5.52 13.97
N GLY A 143 5.44 -4.29 14.22
CA GLY A 143 6.29 -3.15 14.55
C GLY A 143 7.24 -2.75 13.40
N LYS A 144 8.25 -1.89 13.69
CA LYS A 144 9.30 -1.47 12.72
C LYS A 144 10.30 -2.59 12.38
N LYS A 145 9.83 -3.82 12.15
CA LYS A 145 10.66 -4.93 11.73
C LYS A 145 11.00 -4.77 10.25
N ARG A 146 12.27 -5.02 9.92
CA ARG A 146 12.77 -5.11 8.56
C ARG A 146 12.67 -6.57 8.12
N PHE A 147 12.03 -6.81 6.97
CA PHE A 147 11.88 -8.12 6.35
C PHE A 147 12.68 -8.20 5.05
#